data_AF-A0A9E4I5V0-F1
#
_entry.id   AF-A0A9E4I5V0-F1
#
_cell.length_a   1.000
_cell.length_b   1.000
_cell.length_c   1.000
_cell.angle_alpha   90.00
_cell.angle_beta   90.00
_cell.angle_gamma   90.00
#
_symmetry.space_group_name_H-M   'P 1'
#
loop_
_entity.id
_entity.type
_entity.pdbx_description
1 polymer ?
#
loop_
_entity_poly.entity_id
_entity_poly.type
_entity_poly.pdbx_seq_one_letter_code
_entity_poly.pdbx_strand_id
1 'polypeptide(L)'
;MKLTDFKVLTFDCYGTLIDWEQGIVENLNSLTRQLEPELSRDKILECHAWHESTQQAKTPDMKYSSLLAVVHRRLSEEWGVPAPWS
;
A
#
# COMPACT_ATOMS: atom_id res chain seq x y z
N MET A 1 -31.07 1.21 20.97
CA MET A 1 -30.61 0.92 19.61
C MET A 1 -29.87 -0.41 19.64
N LYS A 2 -30.34 -1.39 18.87
CA LYS A 2 -29.75 -2.73 18.75
C LYS A 2 -29.27 -2.93 17.31
N LEU A 3 -28.24 -3.75 17.09
CA LEU A 3 -27.76 -4.06 15.73
C LEU A 3 -28.86 -4.68 14.86
N THR A 4 -29.78 -5.43 15.47
CA THR A 4 -30.93 -6.06 14.82
C THR A 4 -32.00 -5.08 14.33
N ASP A 5 -31.89 -3.80 14.69
CA ASP A 5 -32.83 -2.77 14.23
C ASP A 5 -32.59 -2.39 12.76
N PHE A 6 -31.47 -2.83 12.17
CA PHE A 6 -31.04 -2.52 10.80
C PHE A 6 -31.12 -3.73 9.88
N LYS A 7 -31.43 -3.49 8.60
CA LYS A 7 -31.53 -4.53 7.56
C LYS A 7 -30.40 -4.50 6.53
N VAL A 8 -29.58 -3.45 6.53
CA VAL A 8 -28.49 -3.24 5.59
C VAL A 8 -27.24 -2.83 6.36
N LEU A 9 -26.11 -3.44 6.01
CA LEU A 9 -24.80 -3.09 6.51
C LEU A 9 -23.96 -2.61 5.32
N THR A 10 -23.44 -1.39 5.41
CA THR A 10 -22.50 -0.83 4.45
C THR A 10 -21.12 -0.87 5.07
N PHE A 11 -20.26 -1.73 4.55
CA PHE A 11 -18.88 -1.84 5.00
C PHE A 11 -17.95 -1.17 4.01
N ASP A 12 -16.94 -0.51 4.55
CA ASP A 12 -15.70 -0.33 3.81
C ASP A 12 -15.03 -1.71 3.56
N CYS A 13 -14.23 -1.83 2.51
CA CYS A 13 -13.59 -3.10 2.17
C CYS A 13 -12.15 -3.15 2.71
N TYR A 14 -11.33 -2.17 2.38
CA TYR A 14 -9.89 -2.18 2.66
C TYR A 14 -9.61 -1.52 4.02
N GLY A 15 -9.34 -2.36 5.03
CA GLY A 15 -9.16 -1.92 6.42
C GLY A 15 -10.32 -2.32 7.33
N THR A 16 -11.43 -2.77 6.76
CA THR A 16 -12.55 -3.35 7.51
C THR A 16 -12.74 -4.84 7.22
N LEU A 17 -12.70 -5.26 5.95
CA LEU A 17 -12.85 -6.66 5.55
C LEU A 17 -11.53 -7.28 5.11
N ILE A 18 -10.68 -6.51 4.43
CA ILE A 18 -9.38 -6.93 3.91
C ILE A 18 -8.27 -6.30 4.72
N ASP A 19 -7.34 -7.12 5.19
CA ASP A 19 -6.06 -6.65 5.76
C ASP A 19 -5.13 -6.21 4.63
N TRP A 20 -5.25 -4.95 4.27
CA TRP A 20 -4.44 -4.33 3.23
C TRP A 20 -3.00 -4.05 3.70
N GLU A 21 -2.78 -3.82 5.00
CA GLU A 21 -1.45 -3.53 5.53
C GLU A 21 -0.53 -4.76 5.43
N GLN A 22 -1.04 -5.93 5.84
CA GLN A 22 -0.32 -7.19 5.66
C GLN A 22 -0.05 -7.44 4.17
N GLY A 23 -1.05 -7.21 3.32
CA GLY A 23 -0.89 -7.32 1.87
C GLY A 23 0.24 -6.45 1.33
N ILE A 24 0.34 -5.17 1.72
CA ILE A 24 1.41 -4.27 1.26
C ILE A 24 2.78 -4.79 1.69
N VAL A 25 2.93 -5.12 2.97
CA VAL A 25 4.22 -5.56 3.53
C VAL A 25 4.69 -6.84 2.85
N GLU A 26 3.78 -7.80 2.64
CA GLU A 26 4.10 -9.06 1.98
C GLU A 26 4.51 -8.88 0.51
N ASN A 27 3.81 -8.02 -0.23
CA ASN A 27 4.10 -7.78 -1.64
C ASN A 27 5.39 -6.97 -1.86
N LEU A 28 5.76 -6.11 -0.91
CA LEU A 28 7.01 -5.34 -0.95
C LEU A 28 8.24 -6.14 -0.49
N ASN A 29 8.06 -7.37 0.01
CA ASN A 29 9.18 -8.21 0.47
C ASN A 29 10.29 -8.40 -0.57
N SER A 30 9.94 -8.40 -1.87
CA SER A 30 10.93 -8.54 -2.94
C SER A 30 11.90 -7.34 -3.03
N LEU A 31 11.46 -6.16 -2.60
CA LEU A 31 12.31 -4.98 -2.47
C LEU A 31 12.99 -4.94 -1.10
N THR A 32 12.22 -5.10 -0.03
CA THR A 32 12.72 -4.84 1.34
C THR A 32 13.75 -5.85 1.80
N ARG A 33 13.73 -7.10 1.30
CA ARG A 33 14.77 -8.11 1.57
C ARG A 33 16.13 -7.79 0.95
N GLN A 34 16.19 -6.83 0.02
CA GLN A 34 17.46 -6.37 -0.56
C GLN A 34 18.17 -5.34 0.33
N LEU A 35 17.52 -4.86 1.39
CA LEU A 35 18.02 -3.82 2.28
C LEU A 35 18.68 -4.43 3.53
N GLU A 36 19.82 -3.86 3.92
CA GLU A 36 20.48 -4.14 5.19
C GLU A 36 20.76 -2.82 5.94
N PRO A 37 20.19 -2.61 7.14
CA PRO A 37 19.27 -3.49 7.86
C PRO A 37 17.86 -3.53 7.24
N GLU A 38 17.10 -4.59 7.53
CA GLU A 38 15.70 -4.69 7.11
C GLU A 38 14.86 -3.53 7.68
N LEU A 39 13.92 -3.04 6.88
CA LEU A 39 12.97 -2.01 7.32
C LEU A 39 11.92 -2.59 8.25
N SER A 40 11.51 -1.80 9.26
CA SER A 40 10.36 -2.15 10.08
C SER A 40 9.06 -2.07 9.27
N ARG A 41 8.06 -2.86 9.68
CA ARG A 41 6.71 -2.83 9.11
C ARG A 41 6.16 -1.40 9.00
N ASP A 42 6.27 -0.63 10.08
CA ASP A 42 5.74 0.74 10.13
C ASP A 42 6.43 1.65 9.11
N LYS A 43 7.74 1.48 8.89
CA LYS A 43 8.47 2.26 7.87
C LYS A 43 8.08 1.90 6.45
N ILE A 44 7.82 0.63 6.18
CA ILE A 44 7.31 0.18 4.88
C ILE A 44 5.93 0.82 4.61
N LEU A 45 5.02 0.77 5.59
CA LEU A 45 3.67 1.32 5.47
C LEU A 45 3.68 2.86 5.37
N GLU A 46 4.50 3.55 6.16
CA GLU A 46 4.65 5.00 6.13
C GLU A 46 5.17 5.49 4.76
N CYS A 47 6.23 4.88 4.24
CA CYS A 47 6.75 5.20 2.92
C CYS A 47 5.72 4.91 1.81
N HIS A 48 5.06 3.75 1.86
CA HIS A 48 4.00 3.43 0.89
C HIS A 48 2.89 4.49 0.89
N ALA A 49 2.35 4.81 2.07
CA ALA A 49 1.27 5.79 2.22
C ALA A 49 1.68 7.18 1.70
N TRP A 50 2.93 7.60 1.95
CA TRP A 50 3.45 8.86 1.43
C TRP A 50 3.45 8.89 -0.10
N HIS A 51 4.03 7.86 -0.75
CA HIS A 51 4.13 7.80 -2.21
C HIS A 51 2.76 7.64 -2.87
N GLU A 52 1.88 6.84 -2.28
CA GLU A 52 0.49 6.64 -2.73
C GLU A 52 -0.28 7.96 -2.69
N SER A 53 -0.36 8.61 -1.53
CA SER A 53 -1.09 9.86 -1.35
C SER A 53 -0.55 10.96 -2.27
N THR A 54 0.77 11.08 -2.38
CA THR A 54 1.42 12.04 -3.27
C THR A 54 1.13 11.75 -4.75
N GLN A 55 1.06 10.49 -5.16
CA GLN A 55 0.73 10.13 -6.53
C GLN A 55 -0.76 10.32 -6.83
N GLN A 56 -1.64 9.98 -5.89
CA GLN A 56 -3.08 10.13 -6.05
C GLN A 56 -3.48 11.60 -6.15
N ALA A 57 -2.89 12.46 -5.31
CA ALA A 57 -3.10 13.90 -5.39
C ALA A 57 -2.70 14.49 -6.75
N LYS A 58 -1.64 13.95 -7.38
CA LYS A 58 -1.18 14.37 -8.72
C LYS A 58 -2.02 13.79 -9.86
N THR A 59 -2.62 12.62 -9.66
CA THR A 59 -3.31 11.84 -10.71
C THR A 59 -4.60 11.21 -10.19
N PRO A 60 -5.63 12.01 -9.84
CA PRO A 60 -6.82 11.51 -9.16
C PRO A 60 -7.63 10.51 -9.99
N ASP A 61 -7.61 10.63 -11.33
CA ASP A 61 -8.33 9.74 -12.24
C ASP A 61 -7.55 8.47 -12.62
N MET A 62 -6.32 8.31 -12.12
CA MET A 62 -5.50 7.14 -12.42
C MET A 62 -6.12 5.89 -11.78
N LYS A 63 -6.21 4.81 -12.55
CA LYS A 63 -6.63 3.51 -12.02
C LYS A 63 -5.71 3.10 -10.88
N TYR A 64 -6.29 2.63 -9.77
CA TYR A 64 -5.55 2.27 -8.57
C TYR A 64 -4.40 1.28 -8.83
N SER A 65 -4.61 0.26 -9.68
CA SER A 65 -3.56 -0.69 -10.07
C SER A 65 -2.36 -0.02 -10.76
N SER A 66 -2.61 0.99 -11.60
CA SER A 66 -1.56 1.77 -12.26
C SER A 66 -0.85 2.69 -11.27
N LEU A 67 -1.60 3.26 -10.32
CA LEU A 67 -1.04 4.06 -9.23
C LEU A 67 -0.08 3.21 -8.37
N LEU A 68 -0.47 2.00 -7.98
CA LEU A 68 0.38 1.09 -7.21
C LEU A 68 1.66 0.70 -7.95
N ALA A 69 1.62 0.52 -9.28
CA ALA A 69 2.82 0.28 -10.07
C ALA A 69 3.80 1.46 -10.01
N VAL A 70 3.29 2.70 -10.04
CA VAL A 70 4.10 3.91 -9.85
C VAL A 70 4.65 3.99 -8.44
N VAL A 71 3.84 3.69 -7.42
CA VAL A 71 4.26 3.67 -6.01
C VAL A 71 5.39 2.67 -5.80
N HIS A 72 5.25 1.44 -6.32
CA HIS A 72 6.30 0.43 -6.21
C HIS A 72 7.60 0.88 -6.86
N ARG A 73 7.54 1.48 -8.05
CA ARG A 73 8.73 2.05 -8.70
C ARG A 73 9.37 3.12 -7.81
N ARG A 74 8.58 4.04 -7.25
CA ARG A 74 9.12 5.09 -6.37
C ARG A 74 9.76 4.53 -5.11
N LEU A 75 9.17 3.50 -4.51
CA LEU A 75 9.76 2.82 -3.35
C LEU A 75 11.11 2.18 -3.70
N SER A 76 11.22 1.55 -4.88
CA SER A 76 12.49 0.99 -5.35
C SER A 76 13.56 2.08 -5.55
N GLU A 77 13.17 3.23 -6.09
CA GLU A 77 14.05 4.40 -6.29
C GLU A 77 14.47 5.02 -4.94
N GLU A 78 13.54 5.19 -4.00
CA GLU A 78 13.77 5.75 -2.65
C GLU A 78 14.73 4.88 -1.85
N TRP A 79 14.57 3.56 -1.92
CA TRP A 79 15.38 2.60 -1.17
C TRP A 79 16.66 2.18 -1.91
N GLY A 80 16.87 2.67 -3.14
CA GLY A 80 18.08 2.38 -3.92
C GLY A 80 18.24 0.93 -4.32
N VAL A 81 17.13 0.18 -4.44
CA VAL A 81 17.12 -1.24 -4.79
C VAL A 81 16.46 -1.45 -6.15
N PRO A 82 16.97 -2.35 -7.00
CA PRO A 82 16.33 -2.63 -8.29
C PRO A 82 14.96 -3.27 -8.09
N ALA A 83 13.98 -2.82 -8.87
CA ALA A 83 12.71 -3.52 -8.96
C ALA A 83 12.92 -4.82 -9.74
N PRO A 84 12.31 -5.95 -9.33
CA PRO A 84 12.54 -7.24 -9.99
C PRO A 84 12.08 -7.31 -11.46
N TRP A 85 11.45 -6.26 -11.99
CA TRP A 85 11.04 -6.13 -13.39
C TRP A 85 11.69 -4.95 -14.13
N SER A 86 12.64 -4.23 -13.50
CA SER A 86 13.40 -3.13 -14.12
C SER A 86 14.67 -3.61 -14.79
#